data_AF-A0A812PFA9-F1
#
_entry.id   AF-A0A812PFA9-F1
#
_cell.length_a   1.000
_cell.length_b   1.000
_cell.length_c   1.000
_cell.angle_alpha   90.00
_cell.angle_beta   90.00
_cell.angle_gamma   90.00
#
_symmetry.space_group_name_H-M   'P 1'
#
loop_
_entity.id
_entity.type
_entity.pdbx_description
1 polymer ?
#
loop_
_entity_poly.entity_id
_entity_poly.type
_entity_poly.pdbx_seq_one_letter_code
_entity_poly.pdbx_strand_id
1 'polypeptide(L)'
;MASSAGRYWALRLCPGDDLKESLLAYVAKHGLRAAAVVSCVGSLSKASLRLANADRANPNPVRSFEKRLEITSLVGTLGCEGPKGHLHLSVADE
;
A
#
# COMPACT_ATOMS: atom_id res chain seq x y z
N MET A 1 -25.88 -12.14 -4.14
CA MET A 1 -24.78 -11.28 -3.68
C MET A 1 -25.14 -9.84 -3.98
N ALA A 2 -24.96 -8.92 -3.03
CA ALA A 2 -25.13 -7.49 -3.31
C ALA A 2 -23.84 -6.94 -3.92
N SER A 3 -23.94 -6.23 -5.04
CA SER A 3 -22.85 -5.47 -5.64
C SER A 3 -23.03 -3.98 -5.34
N SER A 4 -21.93 -3.22 -5.39
CA SER A 4 -21.96 -1.76 -5.33
C SER A 4 -21.33 -1.18 -6.59
N ALA A 5 -21.77 0.01 -6.99
CA ALA A 5 -21.09 0.77 -8.03
C ALA A 5 -19.74 1.29 -7.48
N GLY A 6 -18.71 1.22 -8.32
CA GLY A 6 -17.38 1.76 -8.02
C GLY A 6 -17.18 3.15 -8.61
N ARG A 7 -16.30 3.93 -7.98
CA ARG A 7 -15.68 5.12 -8.58
C ARG A 7 -14.18 4.87 -8.68
N TYR A 8 -13.53 5.46 -9.67
CA TYR A 8 -12.10 5.33 -9.90
C TYR A 8 -11.41 6.67 -9.71
N TRP A 9 -10.24 6.64 -9.11
CA TRP A 9 -9.41 7.81 -8.87
C TRP A 9 -7.98 7.53 -9.36
N ALA A 10 -7.38 8.50 -10.03
CA ALA A 10 -5.99 8.46 -10.44
C ALA A 10 -5.17 9.37 -9.52
N LEU A 11 -4.08 8.84 -8.98
CA LEU A 11 -3.17 9.57 -8.10
C LEU A 11 -1.76 9.51 -8.68
N ARG A 12 -1.02 10.61 -8.55
CA ARG A 12 0.42 10.67 -8.80
C ARG A 12 1.07 11.28 -7.57
N LEU A 13 1.92 10.51 -6.91
CA LEU A 13 2.68 10.98 -5.75
C LEU A 13 3.93 11.74 -6.21
N CYS A 14 4.40 12.65 -5.36
CA CYS A 14 5.63 13.39 -5.58
C CYS A 14 6.84 12.57 -5.13
N PRO A 15 8.03 12.80 -5.71
CA PRO A 15 9.26 12.23 -5.18
C PRO A 15 9.44 12.56 -3.69
N GLY A 16 9.66 11.53 -2.87
CA GLY A 16 9.84 11.66 -1.42
C GLY A 16 8.59 11.41 -0.59
N ASP A 17 7.40 11.36 -1.20
CA ASP A 17 6.17 11.00 -0.50
C ASP A 17 6.19 9.53 -0.04
N ASP A 18 5.74 9.26 1.19
CA ASP A 18 5.51 7.88 1.61
C ASP A 18 4.24 7.34 0.95
N LEU A 19 4.39 6.23 0.22
CA LEU A 19 3.31 5.61 -0.55
C LEU A 19 2.10 5.26 0.31
N LYS A 20 2.32 4.63 1.47
CA LYS A 20 1.23 4.16 2.32
C LYS A 20 0.54 5.32 3.01
N GLU A 21 1.29 6.26 3.57
CA GLU A 21 0.73 7.44 4.23
C GLU A 21 -0.06 8.31 3.26
N SER A 22 0.44 8.48 2.03
CA SER A 22 -0.26 9.24 0.99
C SER A 22 -1.60 8.63 0.62
N LEU A 23 -1.65 7.30 0.44
CA LEU A 23 -2.91 6.60 0.15
C LEU A 23 -3.90 6.70 1.31
N LEU A 24 -3.43 6.57 2.56
CA LEU A 24 -4.27 6.72 3.74
C LEU A 24 -4.80 8.15 3.90
N ALA A 25 -3.95 9.15 3.67
CA ALA A 25 -4.33 10.56 3.71
C ALA A 25 -5.38 10.88 2.64
N TYR A 26 -5.24 10.32 1.43
CA TYR A 26 -6.23 10.49 0.37
C TYR A 26 -7.59 9.88 0.74
N VAL A 27 -7.58 8.64 1.24
CA VAL A 27 -8.78 7.92 1.68
C VAL A 27 -9.50 8.67 2.81
N ALA A 28 -8.75 9.19 3.78
CA ALA A 28 -9.28 9.98 4.88
C ALA A 28 -9.86 11.33 4.39
N LYS A 29 -9.11 12.07 3.57
CA LYS A 29 -9.53 13.37 3.00
C LYS A 29 -10.84 13.27 2.22
N HIS A 30 -11.06 12.15 1.53
CA HIS A 30 -12.24 11.94 0.70
C HIS A 30 -13.33 11.08 1.37
N GLY A 31 -13.16 10.70 2.66
CA GLY A 31 -14.14 9.90 3.39
C GLY A 31 -14.43 8.53 2.75
N LEU A 32 -13.43 7.90 2.14
CA LEU A 32 -13.61 6.65 1.42
C LEU A 32 -13.66 5.48 2.41
N ARG A 33 -14.86 4.94 2.66
CA ARG A 33 -15.05 3.83 3.61
C ARG A 33 -14.53 2.48 3.10
N ALA A 34 -14.56 2.26 1.79
CA ALA A 34 -14.09 1.03 1.15
C ALA A 34 -13.43 1.38 -0.18
N ALA A 35 -12.11 1.31 -0.21
CA ALA A 35 -11.29 1.52 -1.40
C ALA A 35 -10.38 0.30 -1.62
N ALA A 36 -10.04 0.04 -2.87
CA ALA A 36 -9.07 -0.97 -3.25
C ALA A 36 -8.09 -0.38 -4.26
N VAL A 37 -6.84 -0.84 -4.22
CA VAL A 37 -5.86 -0.52 -5.27
C VAL A 37 -6.19 -1.38 -6.48
N VAL A 38 -6.53 -0.72 -7.60
CA VAL A 38 -6.84 -1.39 -8.88
C VAL A 38 -5.56 -1.73 -9.64
N SER A 39 -4.61 -0.80 -9.67
CA SER A 39 -3.31 -0.91 -10.29
C SER A 39 -2.38 0.15 -9.69
N CYS A 40 -1.09 -0.15 -9.67
CA CYS A 40 -0.05 0.80 -9.25
C CYS A 40 1.25 0.46 -9.96
N VAL A 41 1.94 1.51 -10.41
CA VAL A 41 3.30 1.46 -10.95
C VAL A 41 4.07 2.67 -10.41
N GLY A 42 5.39 2.56 -10.39
CA GLY A 42 6.28 3.63 -9.95
C GLY A 42 7.53 3.08 -9.29
N SER A 43 8.33 3.97 -8.73
CA SER A 43 9.60 3.62 -8.10
C SER A 43 9.65 4.08 -6.65
N LEU A 44 10.37 3.35 -5.81
CA LEU A 44 10.67 3.70 -4.42
C LEU A 44 12.19 3.81 -4.23
N SER A 45 12.62 4.78 -3.42
CA SER A 45 14.01 4.88 -2.94
C SER A 45 14.23 4.12 -1.62
N LYS A 46 13.14 3.82 -0.90
CA LYS A 46 13.12 3.08 0.35
C LYS A 46 11.84 2.25 0.46
N ALA A 47 11.95 1.04 0.99
CA ALA A 47 10.80 0.19 1.27
C ALA A 47 10.99 -0.55 2.60
N SER A 48 9.93 -0.66 3.40
CA SER A 48 9.88 -1.49 4.60
C SER A 48 8.75 -2.50 4.48
N LEU A 49 9.09 -3.77 4.33
CA LEU A 49 8.15 -4.87 4.11
C LEU A 49 8.09 -5.76 5.35
N ARG A 50 6.88 -5.95 5.89
CA ARG A 50 6.62 -6.96 6.91
C ARG A 50 6.36 -8.30 6.22
N LEU A 51 7.26 -9.25 6.40
CA LEU A 51 7.16 -10.58 5.81
C LEU A 51 6.20 -11.47 6.59
N ALA A 52 5.54 -12.40 5.90
CA ALA A 52 4.70 -13.42 6.52
C ALA A 52 5.60 -14.57 7.02
N ASN A 53 6.13 -14.42 8.23
CA ASN A 53 6.96 -15.46 8.85
C ASN A 53 6.91 -15.39 10.39
N ALA A 54 5.76 -15.04 10.95
CA ALA A 54 5.53 -15.11 12.39
C ALA A 54 5.44 -16.56 12.84
N ASP A 55 6.06 -16.87 13.98
CA ASP A 55 5.90 -18.13 14.69
C ASP A 55 5.51 -17.84 16.16
N ARG A 56 5.39 -18.89 16.98
CA ARG A 56 4.97 -18.75 18.40
C ARG A 56 5.96 -17.93 19.24
N ALA A 57 7.23 -17.87 18.84
CA ALA A 57 8.30 -17.17 19.54
C ALA A 57 8.67 -15.82 18.91
N ASN A 58 8.37 -15.62 17.62
CA ASN A 58 8.86 -14.48 16.84
C ASN A 58 7.72 -13.75 16.11
N PRO A 59 7.61 -12.41 16.25
CA PRO A 59 6.72 -11.63 15.40
C PRO A 59 7.20 -11.64 13.94
N ASN A 60 6.30 -11.27 13.03
CA ASN A 60 6.61 -11.15 11.60
C ASN A 60 7.86 -10.26 11.39
N PRO A 61 8.91 -10.75 10.70
CA PRO A 61 10.11 -9.96 10.48
C PRO A 61 9.83 -8.80 9.52
N VAL A 62 10.47 -7.66 9.78
CA VAL A 62 10.44 -6.49 8.90
C VAL A 62 11.77 -6.39 8.17
N ARG A 63 11.74 -6.32 6.85
CA ARG A 63 12.91 -6.03 6.02
C ARG A 63 12.83 -4.61 5.50
N SER A 64 13.92 -3.87 5.67
CA SER A 64 14.08 -2.52 5.15
C SER A 64 15.11 -2.51 4.02
N PHE A 65 14.77 -1.81 2.95
CA PHE A 65 15.59 -1.63 1.76
C PHE A 65 15.82 -0.13 1.56
N GLU A 66 17.07 0.29 1.43
CA GLU A 66 17.45 1.68 1.13
C GLU A 66 18.16 1.73 -0.22
N LYS A 67 17.40 1.41 -1.28
CA LYS A 67 17.88 1.36 -2.66
C LYS A 67 16.74 1.67 -3.63
N ARG A 68 17.08 1.92 -4.89
CA ARG A 68 16.10 2.09 -5.97
C ARG A 68 15.39 0.76 -6.21
N LEU A 69 14.07 0.81 -6.21
CA LEU A 69 13.18 -0.33 -6.41
C LEU A 69 12.04 0.08 -7.34
N GLU A 70 11.68 -0.80 -8.26
CA GLU A 70 10.49 -0.64 -9.09
C GLU A 70 9.31 -1.38 -8.46
N ILE A 71 8.17 -0.70 -8.36
CA ILE A 71 6.90 -1.29 -7.93
C ILE A 71 6.36 -2.12 -9.10
N THR A 72 6.35 -3.44 -8.92
CA THR A 72 5.79 -4.37 -9.91
C THR A 72 4.35 -4.74 -9.59
N SER A 73 3.92 -4.62 -8.33
CA SER A 73 2.53 -4.78 -7.93
C SER A 73 2.25 -4.13 -6.57
N LEU A 74 1.13 -3.42 -6.44
CA LEU A 74 0.54 -3.02 -5.16
C LEU A 74 -0.92 -3.46 -5.16
N VAL A 75 -1.30 -4.27 -4.18
CA VAL A 75 -2.66 -4.78 -4.04
C VAL A 75 -3.13 -4.62 -2.61
N GLY A 76 -4.42 -4.36 -2.42
CA GLY A 76 -4.97 -4.27 -1.09
C GLY A 76 -6.18 -3.36 -0.97
N THR A 77 -6.66 -3.24 0.26
CA THR A 77 -7.84 -2.45 0.61
C THR A 77 -7.51 -1.39 1.65
N LEU A 78 -8.21 -0.27 1.56
CA LEU A 78 -8.08 0.90 2.41
C LEU A 78 -9.48 1.36 2.83
N GLY A 79 -9.57 1.95 4.01
CA GLY A 79 -10.80 2.57 4.52
C GLY A 79 -10.46 3.72 5.44
N CYS A 80 -11.34 4.72 5.51
CA CYS A 80 -11.21 5.85 6.42
C CYS A 80 -11.62 5.50 7.87
N GLU A 81 -12.17 4.31 8.10
CA GLU A 81 -12.61 3.80 9.40
C GLU A 81 -11.89 2.47 9.70
N GLY A 82 -11.45 2.25 10.96
CA GLY A 82 -10.77 1.01 11.38
C GLY A 82 -9.25 0.98 11.10
N PRO A 83 -8.57 -0.20 11.23
CA PRO A 83 -7.12 -0.30 11.04
C PRO A 83 -6.66 0.18 9.66
N LYS A 84 -5.45 0.79 9.63
CA LYS A 84 -4.86 1.62 8.55
C LYS A 84 -4.55 0.91 7.21
N GLY A 85 -5.52 0.20 6.64
CA GLY A 85 -5.42 -0.51 5.37
C GLY A 85 -4.59 -1.78 5.39
N HIS A 86 -4.85 -2.66 4.45
CA HIS A 86 -4.10 -3.90 4.22
C HIS A 86 -3.52 -3.86 2.81
N LEU A 87 -2.23 -3.60 2.70
CA LEU A 87 -1.51 -3.50 1.43
C LEU A 87 -0.41 -4.57 1.36
N HIS A 88 -0.33 -5.25 0.22
CA HIS A 88 0.80 -6.08 -0.18
C HIS A 88 1.51 -5.40 -1.35
N LEU A 89 2.83 -5.47 -1.34
CA LEU A 89 3.72 -4.81 -2.30
C LEU A 89 4.74 -5.82 -2.81
N SER A 90 4.88 -5.90 -4.14
CA SER A 90 5.99 -6.56 -4.82
C SER A 90 6.87 -5.49 -5.46
N VAL A 91 8.17 -5.64 -5.25
CA VAL A 91 9.20 -4.74 -5.78
C VAL A 91 10.30 -5.54 -6.44
N ALA A 92 10.94 -4.96 -7.45
CA ALA A 92 12.12 -5.49 -8.11
C ALA A 92 13.28 -4.50 -8.01
N ASP A 93 14.50 -5.03 -7.93
CA ASP A 93 15.74 -4.29 -8.13
C ASP A 93 16.22 -4.41 -9.60
N GLU A 94 17.45 -3.98 -9.85
CA GLU A 94 18.14 -4.11 -11.15
C GLU A 94 18.35 -5.56 -11.58
#